data_AF-A0A1V6SVA8-F1
#
_entry.id   AF-A0A1V6SVA8-F1
#
_cell.length_a   1.000
_cell.length_b   1.000
_cell.length_c   1.000
_cell.angle_alpha   90.00
_cell.angle_beta   90.00
_cell.angle_gamma   90.00
#
_symmetry.space_group_name_H-M   'P 1'
#
loop_
_entity.id
_entity.type
_entity.pdbx_description
1 polymer ?
#
loop_
_entity_poly.entity_id
_entity_poly.type
_entity_poly.pdbx_seq_one_letter_code
_entity_poly.pdbx_strand_id
1 'polypeptide(L)'
;MARANLMNGKYGEYYQQYVIAAAGNDEYLILHQKKGLYMTATKGGSDNVHLNWTSPMNPDARWKIIPVRDGSGAYSIESVGNPGQFLDIQRSQTADDSPVLTWRGTKNKNQQFFLRMA
;
A
#
# COMPACT_ATOMS: atom_id res chain seq x y z
N MET A 1 -19.11 -15.40 7.66
CA MET A 1 -17.84 -15.18 6.92
C MET A 1 -18.13 -15.45 5.45
N ALA A 2 -18.13 -14.44 4.60
CA ALA A 2 -18.29 -14.63 3.16
C ALA A 2 -16.91 -14.95 2.56
N ARG A 3 -16.76 -16.13 1.94
CA ARG A 3 -15.58 -16.45 1.11
C ARG A 3 -15.84 -15.86 -0.27
N ALA A 4 -14.99 -14.96 -0.73
CA ALA A 4 -15.07 -14.40 -2.07
C ALA A 4 -14.78 -15.49 -3.11
N ASN A 5 -15.55 -15.50 -4.19
CA ASN A 5 -15.41 -16.43 -5.31
C ASN A 5 -14.30 -15.92 -6.25
N LEU A 6 -13.15 -16.59 -6.29
CA LEU A 6 -11.89 -16.16 -6.92
C LEU A 6 -11.82 -16.39 -8.45
N MET A 7 -12.90 -16.86 -9.08
CA MET A 7 -12.85 -17.36 -10.47
C MET A 7 -13.52 -16.49 -11.54
N ASN A 8 -14.01 -15.29 -11.21
CA ASN A 8 -14.44 -14.33 -12.23
C ASN A 8 -13.36 -13.26 -12.41
N GLY A 9 -12.90 -13.06 -13.65
CA GLY A 9 -11.69 -12.33 -14.07
C GLY A 9 -11.52 -10.86 -13.66
N LYS A 10 -12.27 -10.36 -12.68
CA LYS A 10 -12.06 -9.09 -11.98
C LYS A 10 -11.20 -9.24 -10.69
N TYR A 11 -11.17 -10.43 -10.08
CA TYR A 11 -10.52 -10.69 -8.78
C TYR A 11 -9.56 -11.89 -8.80
N GLY A 12 -8.98 -12.21 -9.96
CA GLY A 12 -8.01 -13.28 -10.08
C GLY A 12 -6.77 -13.00 -9.21
N GLU A 13 -6.20 -14.07 -8.65
CA GLU A 13 -5.24 -14.03 -7.54
C GLU A 13 -4.05 -13.06 -7.76
N TYR A 14 -3.62 -12.83 -9.00
CA TYR A 14 -2.45 -12.00 -9.30
C TYR A 14 -2.66 -10.47 -9.31
N TYR A 15 -3.90 -9.96 -9.34
CA TYR A 15 -4.15 -8.50 -9.42
C TYR A 15 -4.17 -7.79 -8.07
N GLN A 16 -4.30 -8.55 -6.99
CA GLN A 16 -4.29 -8.03 -5.62
C GLN A 16 -3.13 -8.61 -4.79
N GLN A 17 -2.21 -9.31 -5.47
CA GLN A 17 -0.96 -9.78 -4.91
C GLN A 17 0.15 -8.78 -5.19
N TYR A 18 0.99 -8.58 -4.18
CA TYR A 18 2.13 -7.67 -4.24
C TYR A 18 3.38 -8.36 -3.70
N VAL A 19 4.52 -8.08 -4.34
CA VAL A 19 5.84 -8.39 -3.78
C VAL A 19 6.26 -7.25 -2.88
N ILE A 20 6.69 -7.57 -1.66
CA ILE A 20 7.36 -6.63 -0.77
C ILE A 20 8.86 -6.97 -0.81
N ALA A 21 9.65 -6.07 -1.40
CA ALA A 21 11.09 -6.27 -1.58
C ALA A 21 11.87 -5.24 -0.75
N ALA A 22 12.91 -5.68 -0.04
CA ALA A 22 13.78 -4.79 0.72
C ALA A 22 14.55 -3.85 -0.24
N ALA A 23 14.62 -2.56 0.12
CA ALA A 23 15.31 -1.51 -0.62
C ALA A 23 16.54 -0.93 0.13
N GLY A 24 16.85 -1.49 1.30
CA GLY A 24 17.85 -0.98 2.26
C GLY A 24 17.24 0.03 3.24
N ASN A 25 17.96 0.35 4.32
CA ASN A 25 17.57 1.37 5.32
C ASN A 25 16.17 1.17 5.96
N ASP A 26 15.74 -0.08 6.16
CA ASP A 26 14.37 -0.43 6.59
C ASP A 26 13.25 0.10 5.67
N GLU A 27 13.58 0.31 4.39
CA GLU A 27 12.66 0.71 3.34
C GLU A 27 12.32 -0.48 2.43
N TYR A 28 11.14 -0.42 1.83
CA TYR A 28 10.58 -1.47 1.00
C TYR A 28 10.01 -0.89 -0.30
N LEU A 29 10.13 -1.68 -1.36
CA LEU A 29 9.36 -1.54 -2.59
C LEU A 29 8.12 -2.43 -2.47
N ILE A 30 6.98 -1.94 -2.95
CA ILE A 30 5.74 -2.71 -3.08
C ILE A 30 5.42 -2.82 -4.56
N LEU A 31 5.49 -4.03 -5.13
CA LEU A 31 5.36 -4.27 -6.56
C LEU A 31 4.09 -5.04 -6.87
N HIS A 32 3.32 -4.60 -7.86
CA HIS A 32 2.19 -5.37 -8.35
C HIS A 32 2.66 -6.69 -8.99
N GLN A 33 2.31 -7.84 -8.40
CA GLN A 33 2.83 -9.17 -8.76
C GLN A 33 2.80 -9.44 -10.27
N LYS A 34 1.65 -9.22 -10.91
CA LYS A 34 1.49 -9.49 -12.36
C LYS A 34 2.25 -8.54 -13.28
N LYS A 35 2.37 -7.26 -12.89
CA LYS A 35 2.83 -6.19 -13.80
C LYS A 35 4.26 -5.76 -13.53
N GLY A 36 4.82 -6.10 -12.36
CA GLY A 36 6.13 -5.63 -11.91
C GLY A 36 6.19 -4.12 -11.61
N LEU A 37 5.06 -3.41 -11.65
CA LEU A 37 5.00 -1.97 -11.41
C LEU A 37 5.14 -1.65 -9.92
N TYR A 38 5.85 -0.58 -9.60
CA TYR A 38 6.01 -0.09 -8.23
C TYR A 38 4.77 0.69 -7.81
N MET A 39 4.33 0.50 -6.57
CA MET A 39 3.42 1.43 -5.90
C MET A 39 4.20 2.68 -5.53
N THR A 40 3.79 3.82 -6.09
CA THR A 40 4.46 5.11 -5.90
C THR A 40 3.51 6.14 -5.34
N ALA A 41 3.95 6.89 -4.33
CA ALA A 41 3.26 8.08 -3.88
C ALA A 41 3.36 9.20 -4.94
N THR A 42 2.36 10.06 -5.00
CA THR A 42 2.46 11.34 -5.72
C THR A 42 3.40 12.27 -4.95
N LYS A 43 4.30 12.95 -5.66
CA LYS A 43 5.20 13.93 -5.06
C LYS A 43 4.42 15.04 -4.35
N GLY A 44 4.72 15.30 -3.08
CA GLY A 44 3.95 16.20 -2.21
C GLY A 44 2.85 15.50 -1.41
N GLY A 45 2.53 14.24 -1.76
CA GLY A 45 1.52 13.39 -1.13
C GLY A 45 0.10 13.92 -1.27
N SER A 46 -0.78 13.52 -0.34
CA SER A 46 -2.18 13.97 -0.26
C SER A 46 -3.01 13.68 -1.52
N ASP A 47 -2.59 12.67 -2.28
CA ASP A 47 -3.16 12.25 -3.55
C ASP A 47 -3.00 10.73 -3.72
N ASN A 48 -3.69 10.18 -4.73
CA ASN A 48 -3.73 8.77 -5.05
C ASN A 48 -2.33 8.18 -5.23
N VAL A 49 -2.15 6.93 -4.79
CA VAL A 49 -0.96 6.18 -5.18
C VAL A 49 -1.11 5.67 -6.61
N HIS A 50 0.01 5.54 -7.29
CA HIS A 50 0.06 5.09 -8.68
C HIS A 50 0.86 3.79 -8.81
N LEU A 51 0.58 3.03 -9.86
CA LEU A 51 1.42 1.91 -10.29
C LEU A 51 2.16 2.32 -11.56
N ASN A 52 3.48 2.45 -11.47
CA ASN A 52 4.29 2.87 -12.62
C ASN A 52 5.68 2.21 -12.62
N TRP A 53 6.38 2.37 -13.74
CA TRP A 53 7.81 2.15 -13.80
C TRP A 53 8.51 3.42 -13.35
N THR A 54 9.34 3.31 -12.31
CA THR A 54 10.22 4.38 -11.86
C THR A 54 11.51 3.76 -11.34
N SER A 55 12.49 4.60 -11.04
CA SER A 55 13.71 4.11 -10.41
C SER A 55 13.40 3.55 -9.03
N PRO A 56 13.91 2.35 -8.65
CA PRO A 56 13.79 1.85 -7.28
C PRO A 56 14.56 2.71 -6.27
N MET A 57 15.37 3.67 -6.72
CA MET A 57 16.00 4.70 -5.88
C MET A 57 15.13 5.94 -5.68
N ASN A 58 14.01 6.07 -6.40
CA ASN A 58 13.07 7.17 -6.21
C ASN A 58 12.41 7.03 -4.82
N PRO A 59 12.54 8.03 -3.92
CA PRO A 59 11.96 7.93 -2.58
C PRO A 59 10.42 7.86 -2.61
N ASP A 60 9.75 8.35 -3.65
CA ASP A 60 8.30 8.22 -3.81
C ASP A 60 7.85 6.77 -4.07
N ALA A 61 8.76 5.89 -4.51
CA ALA A 61 8.50 4.45 -4.70
C ALA A 61 8.81 3.61 -3.46
N ARG A 62 9.33 4.25 -2.40
CA ARG A 62 9.84 3.57 -1.21
C ARG A 62 8.93 3.81 -0.01
N TRP A 63 8.78 2.77 0.78
CA TRP A 63 7.85 2.74 1.89
C TRP A 63 8.52 2.20 3.14
N LYS A 64 8.17 2.74 4.30
CA LYS A 64 8.44 2.11 5.59
C LYS A 64 7.21 1.33 6.02
N ILE A 65 7.39 0.08 6.42
CA ILE A 65 6.30 -0.78 6.90
C ILE A 65 6.44 -0.90 8.42
N ILE A 66 5.52 -0.26 9.14
CA ILE A 66 5.64 -0.01 10.59
C ILE A 66 4.52 -0.78 11.31
N PRO A 67 4.84 -1.69 12.25
CA PRO A 67 3.82 -2.42 12.99
C PRO A 67 3.00 -1.47 13.88
N VAL A 68 1.68 -1.63 13.87
CA VAL A 68 0.76 -0.99 14.81
C VAL A 68 0.86 -1.73 16.15
N ARG A 69 1.41 -1.07 17.17
CA ARG A 69 1.70 -1.66 18.49
C ARG A 69 0.49 -1.69 19.43
N ASP A 70 -0.69 -2.02 18.90
CA ASP A 70 -1.95 -2.16 19.65
C ASP A 70 -2.40 -3.63 19.81
N GLY A 71 -1.56 -4.58 19.40
CA GLY A 71 -1.86 -6.01 19.44
C GLY A 71 -2.73 -6.52 18.28
N SER A 72 -3.16 -5.65 17.36
CA SER A 72 -3.96 -6.06 16.19
C SER A 72 -3.19 -6.92 15.20
N GLY A 73 -1.86 -6.73 15.10
CA GLY A 73 -1.04 -7.29 14.03
C GLY A 73 -1.13 -6.52 12.71
N ALA A 74 -1.73 -5.33 12.72
CA ALA A 74 -1.77 -4.45 11.56
C ALA A 74 -0.45 -3.68 11.37
N TYR A 75 -0.27 -3.13 10.18
CA TYR A 75 0.86 -2.27 9.82
C TYR A 75 0.36 -0.93 9.27
N SER A 76 1.08 0.14 9.55
CA SER A 76 1.01 1.39 8.81
C SER A 76 2.14 1.44 7.79
N ILE A 77 1.86 2.02 6.63
CA ILE A 77 2.80 2.06 5.49
C ILE A 77 3.09 3.54 5.20
N GLU A 78 4.26 4.03 5.59
CA GLU A 78 4.68 5.42 5.47
C GLU A 78 5.47 5.66 4.18
N SER A 79 5.22 6.77 3.48
CA SER A 79 6.00 7.17 2.30
C SER A 79 7.38 7.70 2.71
N VAL A 80 8.44 7.23 2.05
CA VAL A 80 9.79 7.78 2.23
C VAL A 80 9.92 9.14 1.55
N GLY A 81 9.33 9.30 0.36
CA GLY A 81 9.31 10.57 -0.38
C GLY A 81 8.45 11.67 0.26
N ASN A 82 7.46 11.28 1.07
CA ASN A 82 6.58 12.20 1.78
C ASN A 82 6.48 11.82 3.27
N PRO A 83 7.53 12.09 4.08
CA PRO A 83 7.55 11.72 5.49
C PRO A 83 6.34 12.25 6.26
N GLY A 84 5.78 11.42 7.15
CA GLY A 84 4.54 11.71 7.88
C GLY A 84 3.25 11.47 7.10
N GLN A 85 3.32 11.06 5.83
CA GLN A 85 2.17 10.61 5.05
C GLN A 85 2.15 9.09 4.88
N PHE A 86 0.98 8.50 5.05
CA PHE A 86 0.76 7.06 5.11
C PHE A 86 -0.24 6.63 4.05
N LEU A 87 -0.12 5.39 3.59
CA LEU A 87 -1.13 4.74 2.77
C LEU A 87 -2.48 4.82 3.50
N ASP A 88 -3.53 5.23 2.79
CA ASP A 88 -4.83 5.58 3.36
C ASP A 88 -5.94 5.20 2.38
N ILE A 89 -6.98 4.55 2.89
CA ILE A 89 -8.24 4.37 2.15
C ILE A 89 -9.07 5.64 2.29
N GLN A 90 -9.28 6.32 1.15
CA GLN A 90 -9.90 7.63 1.11
C GLN A 90 -11.20 7.66 1.92
N ARG A 91 -11.28 8.57 2.90
CA ARG A 91 -12.47 8.79 3.74
C ARG A 91 -13.00 7.52 4.42
N SER A 92 -12.15 6.51 4.67
CA SER A 92 -12.56 5.21 5.24
C SER A 92 -13.67 4.51 4.45
N GLN A 93 -13.75 4.77 3.14
CA GLN A 93 -14.77 4.14 2.29
C GLN A 93 -14.53 2.64 2.16
N THR A 94 -15.63 1.89 1.98
CA THR A 94 -15.62 0.43 1.82
C THR A 94 -16.18 -0.03 0.47
N ALA A 95 -16.58 0.92 -0.37
CA ALA A 95 -17.06 0.63 -1.71
C ALA A 95 -15.92 0.11 -2.60
N ASP A 96 -16.26 -0.74 -3.56
CA ASP A 96 -15.34 -1.12 -4.64
C ASP A 96 -14.73 0.14 -5.28
N ASP A 97 -13.47 0.01 -5.69
CA ASP A 97 -12.71 1.07 -6.36
C ASP A 97 -12.51 2.35 -5.52
N SER A 98 -12.75 2.29 -4.20
CA SER A 98 -12.37 3.35 -3.27
C SER A 98 -10.89 3.69 -3.42
N PRO A 99 -10.52 4.97 -3.63
CA PRO A 99 -9.13 5.32 -3.87
C PRO A 99 -8.21 5.00 -2.69
N VAL A 100 -7.03 4.49 -3.03
CA VAL A 100 -5.89 4.39 -2.13
C VAL A 100 -5.00 5.60 -2.40
N LEU A 101 -4.69 6.36 -1.35
CA LEU A 101 -3.90 7.59 -1.43
C LEU A 101 -2.84 7.62 -0.34
N THR A 102 -2.03 8.68 -0.33
CA THR A 102 -1.23 9.03 0.84
C THR A 102 -1.89 10.17 1.60
N TRP A 103 -1.91 10.10 2.92
CA TRP A 103 -2.46 11.17 3.77
C TRP A 103 -1.67 11.34 5.06
N ARG A 104 -1.73 12.53 5.66
CA ARG A 104 -1.09 12.77 6.96
C ARG A 104 -1.47 11.69 7.98
N GLY A 105 -0.52 11.28 8.80
CA GLY A 105 -0.73 10.26 9.82
C GLY A 105 -1.83 10.66 10.80
N THR A 106 -2.89 9.84 10.86
CA THR A 106 -4.02 10.01 11.80
C THR A 106 -4.14 8.85 12.79
N LYS A 107 -3.44 7.74 12.56
CA LYS A 107 -3.56 6.47 13.30
C LYS A 107 -4.95 5.81 13.21
N ASN A 108 -5.85 6.34 12.38
CA ASN A 108 -7.17 5.78 12.15
C ASN A 108 -7.08 4.42 11.43
N LYS A 109 -8.16 3.63 11.52
CA LYS A 109 -8.20 2.27 10.97
C LYS A 109 -8.07 2.21 9.44
N ASN A 110 -8.38 3.29 8.71
CA ASN A 110 -8.17 3.37 7.26
C ASN A 110 -6.69 3.55 6.85
N GLN A 111 -5.76 3.66 7.81
CA GLN A 111 -4.30 3.69 7.60
C GLN A 111 -3.61 2.44 8.19
N GLN A 112 -4.40 1.39 8.47
CA GLN A 112 -3.92 0.15 9.07
C GLN A 112 -4.25 -1.02 8.16
N PHE A 113 -3.22 -1.76 7.76
CA PHE A 113 -3.33 -2.83 6.77
C PHE A 113 -2.82 -4.15 7.36
N PHE A 114 -3.52 -5.24 7.04
CA PHE A 114 -3.02 -6.58 7.31
C PHE A 114 -2.27 -7.08 6.08
N LEU A 115 -1.03 -7.53 6.28
CA LEU A 115 -0.24 -8.19 5.26
C LEU A 115 -0.35 -9.70 5.47
N ARG A 116 -0.74 -10.44 4.43
CA ARG A 116 -0.90 -11.89 4.47
C ARG A 116 -0.15 -12.50 3.29
N MET A 117 0.55 -13.59 3.56
CA MET A 117 1.11 -14.42 2.50
C MET A 117 -0.03 -14.99 1.66
N ALA A 118 0.14 -14.95 0.35
CA ALA A 118 -0.77 -15.57 -0.62
C ALA A 118 -0.35 -17.01 -0.91
#